data_AF-A0ABD5T059-F1
#
_entry.id   AF-A0ABD5T059-F1
#
_cell.length_a   1.000
_cell.length_b   1.000
_cell.length_c   1.000
_cell.angle_alpha   90.00
_cell.angle_beta   90.00
_cell.angle_gamma   90.00
#
_symmetry.space_group_name_H-M   'P 1'
#
loop_
_entity.id
_entity.type
_entity.pdbx_description
1 polymer ?
#
loop_
_entity_poly.entity_id
_entity_poly.type
_entity_poly.pdbx_seq_one_letter_code
_entity_poly.pdbx_strand_id
1 'polypeptide(L)'
;MDISELPEEFDFVDTLTLERNKAGEVDLKMPQPRYNKSDQTPLHEYGWGPFCNFYADTSDYKDVPGVYIFTANHEVVYIGKTVDLHRRIQADYSNISPRNCFKGGQGTNCRINNAILEVVRNGGQVGLWFTETESHGQKEAELIDDHDPSWNEQPPTTFPTEQTTAVGSNPKGQRDTTKSTSTQQPTQDTSTSNLEYARHGKYEPLYDYLEETEEHTLHFAFEEIEEILEAPLPNSAYEHEVWWNPAGHTHAKGWADLGWSADPNLDSQTVVFSIVK
;
A
#
# COMPACT_ATOMS: atom_id res chain seq x y z
N MET A 1 15.72 -8.66 -1.92
CA MET A 1 15.52 -9.90 -1.16
C MET A 1 14.04 -10.16 -1.13
N ASP A 2 13.61 -11.38 -1.42
CA ASP A 2 12.20 -11.76 -1.36
C ASP A 2 11.78 -11.99 0.10
N ILE A 3 10.54 -11.64 0.48
CA ILE A 3 10.05 -11.81 1.85
C ILE A 3 10.12 -13.27 2.34
N SER A 4 9.99 -14.24 1.44
CA SER A 4 10.09 -15.68 1.74
C SER A 4 11.48 -16.14 2.18
N GLU A 5 12.51 -15.31 1.94
CA GLU A 5 13.91 -15.61 2.29
C GLU A 5 14.24 -15.16 3.73
N LEU A 6 13.35 -14.45 4.40
CA LEU A 6 13.56 -14.05 5.79
C LEU A 6 13.47 -15.28 6.72
N PRO A 7 14.43 -15.46 7.64
CA PRO A 7 14.48 -16.63 8.53
C PRO A 7 13.44 -16.60 9.66
N GLU A 8 12.68 -15.52 9.80
CA GLU A 8 11.72 -15.30 10.88
C GLU A 8 10.29 -15.21 10.37
N GLU A 9 9.34 -15.68 11.19
CA GLU A 9 7.91 -15.60 10.88
C GLU A 9 7.42 -14.16 11.04
N PHE A 10 7.15 -13.54 9.88
CA PHE A 10 6.37 -12.31 9.76
C PHE A 10 4.98 -12.67 9.27
N ASP A 11 3.96 -12.19 9.97
CA ASP A 11 2.58 -12.33 9.54
C ASP A 11 2.31 -11.33 8.42
N PHE A 12 1.67 -11.81 7.35
CA PHE A 12 1.12 -10.92 6.34
C PHE A 12 -0.05 -10.14 6.95
N VAL A 13 0.06 -8.81 6.96
CA VAL A 13 -0.97 -7.94 7.53
C VAL A 13 -1.99 -7.58 6.46
N ASP A 14 -1.54 -6.90 5.39
CA ASP A 14 -2.41 -6.47 4.29
C ASP A 14 -1.57 -6.00 3.10
N THR A 15 -2.19 -5.91 1.92
CA THR A 15 -1.65 -5.12 0.81
C THR A 15 -2.20 -3.71 0.87
N LEU A 16 -1.31 -2.72 0.86
CA LEU A 16 -1.70 -1.31 0.96
C LEU A 16 -2.64 -0.90 -0.18
N THR A 17 -3.72 -0.24 0.19
CA THR A 17 -4.69 0.32 -0.75
C THR A 17 -4.65 1.83 -0.76
N LEU A 18 -4.45 2.47 -1.90
CA LEU A 18 -4.47 3.93 -2.01
C LEU A 18 -5.89 4.48 -2.18
N GLU A 19 -6.15 5.62 -1.53
CA GLU A 19 -7.37 6.40 -1.74
C GLU A 19 -7.45 6.85 -3.22
N ARG A 20 -8.62 6.67 -3.85
CA ARG A 20 -8.88 7.03 -5.24
C ARG A 20 -10.00 8.06 -5.35
N ASN A 21 -9.89 8.94 -6.34
CA ASN A 21 -10.92 9.92 -6.64
C ASN A 21 -12.09 9.28 -7.42
N LYS A 22 -13.15 10.07 -7.70
CA LYS A 22 -14.35 9.59 -8.43
C LYS A 22 -14.07 9.09 -9.86
N ALA A 23 -12.93 9.44 -10.44
CA ALA A 23 -12.49 8.96 -11.75
C ALA A 23 -11.68 7.65 -11.65
N GLY A 24 -11.46 7.11 -10.45
CA GLY A 24 -10.67 5.91 -10.20
C GLY A 24 -9.15 6.15 -10.19
N GLU A 25 -8.70 7.40 -10.31
CA GLU A 25 -7.28 7.75 -10.23
C GLU A 25 -6.87 7.89 -8.76
N VAL A 26 -5.59 7.67 -8.45
CA VAL A 26 -5.05 7.90 -7.10
C VAL A 26 -5.30 9.36 -6.69
N ASP A 27 -5.89 9.57 -5.52
CA ASP A 27 -6.20 10.91 -5.02
C ASP A 27 -4.96 11.56 -4.39
N LEU A 28 -4.28 12.40 -5.18
CA LEU A 28 -3.03 13.05 -4.78
C LEU A 28 -3.28 14.14 -3.73
N LYS A 29 -2.49 14.10 -2.65
CA LYS A 29 -2.59 15.03 -1.52
C LYS A 29 -1.41 15.99 -1.49
N MET A 30 -1.72 17.27 -1.27
CA MET A 30 -0.76 18.36 -1.05
C MET A 30 -1.01 19.01 0.31
N PRO A 31 -0.46 18.46 1.41
CA PRO A 31 -0.74 18.91 2.77
C PRO A 31 -0.07 20.24 3.13
N GLN A 32 0.97 20.66 2.41
CA GLN A 32 1.85 21.79 2.73
C GLN A 32 1.10 23.10 2.99
N PRO A 33 0.08 23.51 2.21
CA PRO A 33 -0.66 24.76 2.43
C PRO A 33 -1.39 24.82 3.78
N ARG A 34 -1.69 23.66 4.40
CA ARG A 34 -2.34 23.59 5.71
C ARG A 34 -1.40 23.89 6.87
N TYR A 35 -0.09 24.00 6.64
CA TYR A 35 0.86 24.35 7.68
C TYR A 35 0.88 25.86 7.91
N ASN A 36 0.55 26.31 9.12
CA ASN A 36 0.43 27.73 9.45
C ASN A 36 1.74 28.55 9.34
N LYS A 37 2.91 27.90 9.27
CA LYS A 37 4.22 28.53 9.09
C LYS A 37 4.85 28.16 7.75
N SER A 38 4.04 27.77 6.76
CA SER A 38 4.49 27.38 5.42
C SER A 38 5.33 28.46 4.74
N ASP A 39 4.99 29.74 4.92
CA ASP A 39 5.73 30.87 4.33
C ASP A 39 7.06 31.17 5.03
N GLN A 40 7.28 30.64 6.24
CA GLN A 40 8.45 30.96 7.08
C GLN A 40 9.41 29.78 7.22
N THR A 41 8.96 28.58 6.86
CA THR A 41 9.72 27.35 7.01
C THR A 41 9.93 26.77 5.63
N PRO A 42 11.17 26.51 5.18
CA PRO A 42 11.39 25.86 3.90
C PRO A 42 10.99 24.38 3.97
N LEU A 43 10.56 23.83 2.83
CA LEU A 43 10.38 22.39 2.66
C LEU A 43 11.73 21.66 2.83
N HIS A 44 11.69 20.43 3.33
CA HIS A 44 12.84 19.53 3.20
C HIS A 44 12.78 18.78 1.86
N GLU A 45 13.80 17.98 1.54
CA GLU A 45 13.94 17.33 0.22
C GLU A 45 12.73 16.44 -0.16
N TYR A 46 12.21 15.64 0.77
CA TYR A 46 10.99 14.82 0.55
C TYR A 46 9.67 15.57 0.77
N GLY A 47 9.70 16.88 1.04
CA GLY A 47 8.53 17.62 1.52
C GLY A 47 7.59 18.12 0.41
N TRP A 48 8.03 18.03 -0.85
CA TRP A 48 7.30 18.56 -1.99
C TRP A 48 6.05 17.75 -2.35
N GLY A 49 6.04 16.45 -2.06
CA GLY A 49 4.99 15.55 -2.54
C GLY A 49 5.03 15.37 -4.07
N PRO A 50 3.92 14.96 -4.70
CA PRO A 50 2.63 14.68 -4.08
C PRO A 50 2.70 13.47 -3.13
N PHE A 51 1.70 13.39 -2.25
CA PHE A 51 1.48 12.25 -1.35
C PHE A 51 0.18 11.55 -1.69
N CYS A 52 -0.06 10.40 -1.09
CA CYS A 52 -1.36 9.72 -1.11
C CYS A 52 -1.87 9.53 0.31
N ASN A 53 -3.17 9.26 0.46
CA ASN A 53 -3.65 8.50 1.61
C ASN A 53 -3.73 7.04 1.19
N PHE A 54 -3.52 6.14 2.14
CA PHE A 54 -3.68 4.70 1.93
C PHE A 54 -4.21 3.99 3.17
N TYR A 55 -4.65 2.76 3.00
CA TYR A 55 -5.29 1.95 4.02
C TYR A 55 -4.65 0.58 4.07
N ALA A 56 -4.54 0.05 5.29
CA ALA A 56 -4.28 -1.35 5.58
C ALA A 56 -5.08 -1.70 6.83
N ASP A 57 -5.67 -2.89 6.85
CA ASP A 57 -6.25 -3.41 8.07
C ASP A 57 -5.15 -3.69 9.09
N THR A 58 -5.19 -2.94 10.18
CA THR A 58 -4.17 -2.96 11.24
C THR A 58 -4.83 -2.92 12.62
N SER A 59 -6.15 -3.12 12.71
CA SER A 59 -6.91 -3.00 13.95
C SER A 59 -6.34 -3.87 15.07
N ASP A 60 -5.86 -5.04 14.69
CA ASP A 60 -5.41 -6.10 15.59
C ASP A 60 -4.02 -5.80 16.18
N TYR A 61 -3.31 -4.82 15.61
CA TYR A 61 -1.94 -4.43 15.99
C TYR A 61 -1.87 -3.07 16.68
N LYS A 62 -2.94 -2.68 17.36
CA LYS A 62 -2.99 -1.47 18.18
C LYS A 62 -2.32 -1.70 19.53
N ASP A 63 -1.43 -0.78 19.92
CA ASP A 63 -0.63 -0.88 21.15
C ASP A 63 0.21 -2.18 21.24
N VAL A 64 0.52 -2.80 20.09
CA VAL A 64 1.36 -3.99 19.98
C VAL A 64 2.77 -3.59 19.51
N PRO A 65 3.83 -3.82 20.33
CA PRO A 65 5.20 -3.53 19.94
C PRO A 65 5.75 -4.57 18.97
N GLY A 66 6.52 -4.12 17.98
CA GLY A 66 7.08 -5.02 16.99
C GLY A 66 7.82 -4.35 15.86
N VAL A 67 8.17 -5.17 14.87
CA VAL A 67 8.83 -4.77 13.63
C VAL A 67 7.87 -4.99 12.47
N TYR A 68 7.78 -4.02 11.57
CA TYR A 68 7.01 -4.12 10.34
C TYR A 68 7.91 -4.01 9.12
N ILE A 69 7.45 -4.63 8.04
CA ILE A 69 8.12 -4.62 6.74
C ILE A 69 7.16 -4.10 5.68
N PHE A 70 7.65 -3.21 4.82
CA PHE A 70 7.05 -3.01 3.51
C PHE A 70 7.81 -3.81 2.47
N THR A 71 7.04 -4.48 1.62
CA THR A 71 7.52 -5.13 0.40
C THR A 71 7.01 -4.38 -0.81
N ALA A 72 7.80 -4.26 -1.88
CA ALA A 72 7.32 -3.78 -3.18
C ALA A 72 7.45 -4.93 -4.17
N ASN A 73 6.32 -5.41 -4.70
CA ASN A 73 6.29 -6.61 -5.55
C ASN A 73 7.08 -7.79 -4.93
N HIS A 74 6.81 -8.08 -3.64
CA HIS A 74 7.43 -9.13 -2.84
C HIS A 74 8.88 -8.90 -2.39
N GLU A 75 9.56 -7.87 -2.92
CA GLU A 75 10.89 -7.52 -2.43
C GLU A 75 10.82 -6.69 -1.15
N VAL A 76 11.56 -7.07 -0.11
CA VAL A 76 11.73 -6.28 1.11
C VAL A 76 12.37 -4.94 0.74
N VAL A 77 11.62 -3.85 0.92
CA VAL A 77 12.07 -2.49 0.60
C VAL A 77 12.24 -1.62 1.83
N TYR A 78 11.48 -1.86 2.91
CA TYR A 78 11.58 -1.07 4.12
C TYR A 78 11.34 -1.93 5.36
N ILE A 79 12.12 -1.70 6.40
CA ILE A 79 11.95 -2.29 7.72
C ILE A 79 11.87 -1.16 8.73
N GLY A 80 10.89 -1.22 9.63
CA GLY A 80 10.75 -0.24 10.69
C GLY A 80 10.22 -0.85 11.98
N LYS A 81 10.39 -0.14 13.09
CA LYS A 81 9.83 -0.52 14.38
C LYS A 81 8.68 0.38 14.83
N THR A 82 7.82 -0.16 15.68
CA THR A 82 6.73 0.59 16.32
C THR A 82 6.31 -0.05 17.64
N VAL A 83 5.61 0.73 18.46
CA VAL A 83 4.86 0.23 19.64
C VAL A 83 3.35 0.13 19.37
N ASP A 84 2.92 0.60 18.20
CA ASP A 84 1.53 0.65 17.75
C ASP A 84 1.55 0.71 16.21
N LEU A 85 1.31 -0.43 15.56
CA LEU A 85 1.33 -0.50 14.09
C LEU A 85 0.16 0.26 13.50
N HIS A 86 -1.02 0.13 14.10
CA HIS A 86 -2.23 0.81 13.64
C HIS A 86 -2.00 2.31 13.51
N ARG A 87 -1.50 2.95 14.56
CA ARG A 87 -1.16 4.38 14.53
C ARG A 87 -0.05 4.69 13.55
N ARG A 88 1.00 3.85 13.48
CA ARG A 88 2.15 4.08 12.58
C ARG A 88 1.74 4.07 11.11
N ILE A 89 0.79 3.23 10.73
CA ILE A 89 0.27 3.20 9.36
C ILE A 89 -0.71 4.35 9.14
N GLN A 90 -1.75 4.47 9.95
CA GLN A 90 -2.89 5.37 9.71
C GLN A 90 -2.54 6.84 9.93
N ALA A 91 -1.84 7.17 11.02
CA ALA A 91 -1.60 8.56 11.41
C ALA A 91 -0.27 9.12 10.89
N ASP A 92 0.73 8.27 10.68
CA ASP A 92 2.08 8.71 10.33
C ASP A 92 2.36 8.62 8.83
N TYR A 93 2.24 7.43 8.23
CA TYR A 93 2.59 7.20 6.83
C TYR A 93 1.44 7.48 5.85
N SER A 94 0.20 7.09 6.18
CA SER A 94 -0.95 7.29 5.29
C SER A 94 -1.34 8.75 5.19
N ASN A 95 -1.61 9.42 6.31
CA ASN A 95 -2.07 10.81 6.31
C ASN A 95 -0.94 11.78 6.66
N ILE A 96 -0.19 12.21 5.64
CA ILE A 96 0.97 13.10 5.85
C ILE A 96 0.54 14.42 6.52
N SER A 97 1.00 14.59 7.76
CA SER A 97 0.84 15.85 8.49
C SER A 97 1.58 16.99 7.78
N PRO A 98 0.95 18.17 7.60
CA PRO A 98 1.58 19.32 6.95
C PRO A 98 2.94 19.70 7.55
N ARG A 99 3.09 19.59 8.87
CA ARG A 99 4.35 19.91 9.57
C ARG A 99 5.49 19.03 9.10
N ASN A 100 5.22 17.77 8.74
CA ASN A 100 6.25 16.81 8.37
C ASN A 100 6.99 17.25 7.12
N CYS A 101 6.34 17.92 6.16
CA CYS A 101 6.94 18.36 4.89
C CYS A 101 8.04 19.44 5.02
N PHE A 102 8.14 20.10 6.16
CA PHE A 102 9.02 21.27 6.35
C PHE A 102 10.25 20.95 7.19
N LYS A 103 11.33 21.72 7.06
CA LYS A 103 12.57 21.52 7.85
C LYS A 103 12.28 21.33 9.35
N GLY A 104 12.93 20.32 9.94
CA GLY A 104 12.68 19.87 11.32
C GLY A 104 11.41 19.03 11.51
N GLY A 105 10.71 18.66 10.44
CA GLY A 105 9.62 17.69 10.43
C GLY A 105 10.13 16.26 10.22
N GLN A 106 9.22 15.28 10.29
CA GLN A 106 9.58 13.87 10.08
C GLN A 106 9.65 13.53 8.59
N GLY A 107 10.85 13.66 8.02
CA GLY A 107 11.10 13.41 6.60
C GLY A 107 10.83 11.97 6.17
N THR A 108 11.06 10.98 7.05
CA THR A 108 10.79 9.56 6.78
C THR A 108 9.34 9.33 6.38
N ASN A 109 8.37 9.99 7.04
CA ASN A 109 6.96 9.80 6.70
C ASN A 109 6.68 10.22 5.25
N CYS A 110 7.17 11.39 4.87
CA CYS A 110 7.02 11.91 3.51
C CYS A 110 7.72 10.99 2.49
N ARG A 111 8.92 10.52 2.83
CA ARG A 111 9.76 9.66 1.99
C ARG A 111 9.09 8.32 1.70
N ILE A 112 8.60 7.64 2.73
CA ILE A 112 7.95 6.33 2.62
C ILE A 112 6.61 6.45 1.90
N ASN A 113 5.79 7.46 2.22
CA ASN A 113 4.53 7.68 1.52
C ASN A 113 4.73 7.92 0.01
N ASN A 114 5.71 8.75 -0.36
CA ASN A 114 6.00 8.99 -1.77
C ASN A 114 6.52 7.73 -2.47
N ALA A 115 7.36 6.92 -1.80
CA ALA A 115 7.81 5.63 -2.36
C ALA A 115 6.65 4.66 -2.60
N ILE A 116 5.69 4.56 -1.67
CA ILE A 116 4.45 3.77 -1.82
C ILE A 116 3.63 4.27 -3.02
N LEU A 117 3.45 5.59 -3.13
CA LEU A 117 2.74 6.21 -4.25
C LEU A 117 3.37 5.83 -5.59
N GLU A 118 4.70 5.89 -5.69
CA GLU A 118 5.40 5.57 -6.94
C GLU A 118 5.31 4.11 -7.32
N VAL A 119 5.40 3.17 -6.37
CA VAL A 119 5.19 1.75 -6.68
C VAL A 119 3.81 1.53 -7.29
N VAL A 120 2.77 2.07 -6.65
CA VAL A 120 1.38 1.84 -7.08
C VAL A 120 1.04 2.57 -8.39
N ARG A 121 1.57 3.77 -8.61
CA ARG A 121 1.40 4.49 -9.90
C ARG A 121 2.06 3.76 -11.07
N ASN A 122 3.12 3.01 -10.82
CA ASN A 122 3.80 2.18 -11.80
C ASN A 122 3.19 0.77 -11.92
N GLY A 123 2.02 0.53 -11.31
CA GLY A 123 1.28 -0.73 -11.40
C GLY A 123 1.80 -1.84 -10.48
N GLY A 124 2.72 -1.52 -9.57
CA GLY A 124 3.18 -2.45 -8.54
C GLY A 124 2.25 -2.49 -7.32
N GLN A 125 2.59 -3.36 -6.37
CA GLN A 125 1.88 -3.52 -5.11
C GLN A 125 2.83 -3.37 -3.92
N VAL A 126 2.30 -2.87 -2.80
CA VAL A 126 3.05 -2.77 -1.55
C VAL A 126 2.39 -3.65 -0.50
N GLY A 127 3.08 -4.68 -0.03
CA GLY A 127 2.63 -5.54 1.07
C GLY A 127 3.16 -5.04 2.42
N LEU A 128 2.34 -5.15 3.46
CA LEU A 128 2.70 -4.87 4.85
C LEU A 128 2.76 -6.18 5.63
N TRP A 129 3.84 -6.35 6.38
CA TRP A 129 4.08 -7.51 7.23
C TRP A 129 4.45 -7.07 8.64
N PHE A 130 4.18 -7.90 9.64
CA PHE A 130 4.46 -7.57 11.04
C PHE A 130 4.89 -8.79 11.85
N THR A 131 5.73 -8.56 12.85
CA THR A 131 6.08 -9.54 13.87
C THR A 131 6.08 -8.84 15.23
N GLU A 132 5.31 -9.37 16.18
CA GLU A 132 5.27 -8.86 17.54
C GLU A 132 6.59 -9.13 18.25
N THR A 133 7.16 -8.10 18.90
CA THR A 133 8.34 -8.26 19.74
C THR A 133 8.57 -7.08 20.67
N GLU A 134 8.93 -7.40 21.92
CA GLU A 134 9.41 -6.43 22.90
C GLU A 134 10.81 -5.91 22.59
N SER A 135 11.62 -6.66 21.83
CA SER A 135 12.99 -6.28 21.42
C SER A 135 13.04 -5.62 20.04
N HIS A 136 11.94 -4.98 19.60
CA HIS A 136 11.78 -4.35 18.29
C HIS A 136 12.93 -3.41 17.89
N GLY A 137 13.57 -2.72 18.84
CA GLY A 137 14.72 -1.85 18.57
C GLY A 137 15.98 -2.60 18.11
N GLN A 138 16.28 -3.74 18.73
CA GLN A 138 17.42 -4.58 18.35
C GLN A 138 17.11 -5.34 17.07
N LYS A 139 15.90 -5.94 17.01
CA LYS A 139 15.43 -6.74 15.88
C LYS A 139 15.41 -5.94 14.57
N GLU A 140 14.88 -4.72 14.59
CA GLU A 140 14.91 -3.81 13.43
C GLU A 140 16.36 -3.55 12.97
N ALA A 141 17.27 -3.28 13.90
CA ALA A 141 18.66 -2.96 13.54
C ALA A 141 19.39 -4.15 12.91
N GLU A 142 19.20 -5.36 13.45
CA GLU A 142 19.75 -6.60 12.90
C GLU A 142 19.21 -6.87 11.49
N LEU A 143 17.90 -6.79 11.31
CA LEU A 143 17.28 -7.02 9.99
C LEU A 143 17.69 -5.98 8.94
N ILE A 144 17.89 -4.72 9.32
CA ILE A 144 18.39 -3.69 8.40
C ILE A 144 19.85 -3.98 8.01
N ASP A 145 20.70 -4.33 8.98
CA ASP A 145 22.13 -4.64 8.74
C ASP A 145 22.30 -5.88 7.85
N ASP A 146 21.49 -6.91 8.08
CA ASP A 146 21.58 -8.18 7.36
C ASP A 146 21.02 -8.12 5.94
N HIS A 147 20.06 -7.23 5.66
CA HIS A 147 19.27 -7.25 4.42
C HIS A 147 19.33 -5.97 3.58
N ASP A 148 19.86 -4.88 4.11
CA ASP A 148 20.03 -3.57 3.43
C ASP A 148 18.80 -3.15 2.59
N PRO A 149 17.61 -2.94 3.22
CA PRO A 149 16.41 -2.60 2.47
C PRO A 149 16.55 -1.24 1.79
N SER A 150 16.24 -1.18 0.49
CA SER A 150 16.51 0.02 -0.32
C SER A 150 15.89 1.31 0.23
N TRP A 151 14.75 1.26 0.91
CA TRP A 151 14.09 2.43 1.49
C TRP A 151 14.53 2.72 2.93
N ASN A 152 15.42 1.96 3.54
CA ASN A 152 15.99 2.32 4.84
C ASN A 152 17.07 3.39 4.70
N GLU A 153 17.82 3.39 3.57
CA GLU A 153 18.91 4.34 3.35
C GLU A 153 18.62 5.46 2.34
N GLN A 154 17.90 5.26 1.21
CA GLN A 154 17.42 6.31 0.25
C GLN A 154 16.43 5.73 -0.81
N PRO A 155 15.30 6.37 -1.19
CA PRO A 155 14.46 5.88 -2.30
C PRO A 155 15.01 6.22 -3.70
N PRO A 156 14.57 5.52 -4.77
CA PRO A 156 15.01 5.75 -6.14
C PRO A 156 14.68 7.15 -6.62
N THR A 157 15.67 7.83 -7.19
CA THR A 157 15.54 9.18 -7.73
C THR A 157 14.83 9.12 -9.09
N THR A 158 13.50 9.22 -9.12
CA THR A 158 12.79 9.51 -10.38
C THR A 158 11.66 10.50 -10.18
N PHE A 159 12.00 11.79 -10.09
CA PHE A 159 11.22 12.83 -10.75
C PHE A 159 12.15 13.88 -11.37
N PRO A 160 11.91 14.31 -12.63
CA PRO A 160 12.64 15.40 -13.24
C PRO A 160 12.35 16.69 -12.49
N THR A 161 13.40 17.34 -12.01
CA THR A 161 13.35 18.72 -11.55
C THR A 161 12.93 19.61 -12.72
N GLU A 162 11.68 20.08 -12.77
CA GLU A 162 11.32 21.13 -13.71
C GLU A 162 12.06 22.41 -13.34
N GLN A 163 12.98 22.78 -14.23
CA GLN A 163 13.80 23.97 -14.17
C GLN A 163 12.95 25.21 -14.40
N THR A 164 13.15 26.16 -13.50
CA THR A 164 12.85 27.58 -13.63
C THR A 164 13.12 28.09 -15.06
N THR A 165 12.10 28.70 -15.65
CA THR A 165 12.16 29.39 -16.94
C THR A 165 13.21 30.51 -16.95
N ALA A 166 14.17 30.41 -17.87
CA ALA A 166 14.87 31.56 -18.44
C ALA A 166 15.21 31.30 -19.92
N VAL A 167 14.91 32.31 -20.73
CA VAL A 167 14.92 32.40 -22.20
C VAL A 167 16.31 32.20 -22.82
N GLY A 168 16.39 31.49 -23.97
CA GLY A 168 17.50 31.69 -24.92
C GLY A 168 17.82 30.55 -25.90
N SER A 169 17.33 30.70 -27.14
CA SER A 169 18.03 30.36 -28.40
C SER A 169 18.28 28.89 -28.81
N ASN A 170 17.55 28.50 -29.86
CA ASN A 170 17.77 27.34 -30.73
C ASN A 170 19.02 27.57 -31.63
N PRO A 171 19.77 26.53 -32.08
CA PRO A 171 19.42 25.90 -33.37
C PRO A 171 19.81 24.41 -33.60
N LYS A 172 18.90 23.70 -34.31
CA LYS A 172 19.04 22.72 -35.43
C LYS A 172 20.17 21.65 -35.50
N GLY A 173 19.71 20.42 -35.81
CA GLY A 173 20.43 19.31 -36.51
C GLY A 173 20.92 18.24 -35.52
N GLN A 174 20.78 16.92 -35.69
CA GLN A 174 20.70 16.05 -36.86
C GLN A 174 20.12 14.68 -36.43
N ARG A 175 19.63 13.92 -37.42
CA ARG A 175 19.22 12.50 -37.32
C ARG A 175 20.46 11.60 -37.26
N ASP A 176 20.32 10.45 -36.61
CA ASP A 176 20.77 9.10 -37.03
C ASP A 176 20.35 8.11 -35.93
N THR A 177 19.34 7.25 -36.12
CA THR A 177 19.39 5.86 -36.64
C THR A 177 20.40 4.92 -35.95
N THR A 178 19.91 4.08 -35.04
CA THR A 178 20.30 2.66 -34.87
C THR A 178 19.27 1.98 -33.93
N LYS A 179 18.35 1.16 -34.46
CA LYS A 179 18.45 -0.29 -34.75
C LYS A 179 18.07 -1.15 -33.53
N SER A 180 16.83 -1.63 -33.61
CA SER A 180 16.23 -2.67 -32.79
C SER A 180 17.09 -3.93 -32.70
N THR A 181 17.15 -4.50 -31.49
CA THR A 181 17.37 -5.94 -31.30
C THR A 181 16.33 -6.42 -30.31
N SER A 182 15.33 -7.11 -30.86
CA SER A 182 14.33 -7.89 -30.16
C SER A 182 14.97 -9.19 -29.69
N THR A 183 14.93 -9.46 -28.39
CA THR A 183 15.13 -10.80 -27.85
C THR A 183 13.91 -11.15 -27.02
N GLN A 184 13.07 -12.02 -27.58
CA GLN A 184 11.97 -12.68 -26.88
C GLN A 184 12.55 -13.72 -25.93
N GLN A 185 12.09 -13.74 -24.69
CA GLN A 185 12.19 -14.88 -23.77
C GLN A 185 10.95 -14.90 -22.85
N PRO A 186 10.61 -16.06 -22.27
CA PRO A 186 9.33 -16.71 -22.48
C PRO A 186 8.35 -16.44 -21.34
N THR A 187 7.06 -16.44 -21.67
CA THR A 187 5.93 -16.42 -20.75
C THR A 187 5.99 -17.62 -19.81
N GLN A 188 6.22 -17.37 -18.52
CA GLN A 188 5.93 -18.29 -17.44
C GLN A 188 4.86 -17.61 -16.57
N ASP A 189 3.78 -18.35 -16.31
CA ASP A 189 2.55 -17.93 -15.66
C ASP A 189 2.79 -17.17 -14.34
N THR A 190 2.65 -15.85 -14.38
CA THR A 190 2.70 -14.94 -13.21
C THR A 190 1.34 -14.82 -12.52
N SER A 191 0.29 -15.40 -13.11
CA SER A 191 -1.09 -15.33 -12.64
C SER A 191 -1.38 -16.27 -11.46
N THR A 192 -0.67 -17.40 -11.37
CA THR A 192 -0.90 -18.39 -10.31
C THR A 192 -0.33 -17.95 -8.96
N SER A 193 0.85 -17.31 -8.95
CA SER A 193 1.49 -16.86 -7.70
C SER A 193 0.76 -15.69 -7.05
N ASN A 194 0.26 -14.73 -7.84
CA ASN A 194 -0.45 -13.57 -7.28
C ASN A 194 -1.80 -13.94 -6.67
N LEU A 195 -2.51 -14.94 -7.20
CA LEU A 195 -3.75 -15.45 -6.61
C LEU A 195 -3.46 -16.20 -5.31
N GLU A 196 -2.43 -17.04 -5.28
CA GLU A 196 -2.07 -17.86 -4.12
C GLU A 196 -1.63 -17.01 -2.91
N TYR A 197 -0.94 -15.89 -3.12
CA TYR A 197 -0.59 -14.97 -2.02
C TYR A 197 -1.72 -14.00 -1.62
N ALA A 198 -2.62 -13.64 -2.54
CA ALA A 198 -3.82 -12.88 -2.18
C ALA A 198 -4.81 -13.73 -1.36
N ARG A 199 -4.73 -15.07 -1.47
CA ARG A 199 -5.51 -16.04 -0.71
C ARG A 199 -5.03 -16.25 0.72
N HIS A 200 -3.79 -15.88 1.08
CA HIS A 200 -3.28 -16.05 2.44
C HIS A 200 -3.43 -14.76 3.26
N GLY A 201 -4.01 -14.86 4.45
CA GLY A 201 -4.17 -13.75 5.39
C GLY A 201 -5.56 -13.69 6.02
N LYS A 202 -5.87 -12.58 6.70
CA LYS A 202 -7.11 -12.41 7.50
C LYS A 202 -8.41 -12.77 6.76
N TYR A 203 -8.47 -12.59 5.44
CA TYR A 203 -9.66 -12.79 4.61
C TYR A 203 -9.78 -14.17 3.96
N GLU A 204 -8.79 -15.06 4.16
CA GLU A 204 -8.77 -16.42 3.62
C GLU A 204 -10.07 -17.20 3.88
N PRO A 205 -10.63 -17.23 5.11
CA PRO A 205 -11.86 -18.00 5.37
C PRO A 205 -13.06 -17.53 4.55
N LEU A 206 -13.14 -16.22 4.26
CA LEU A 206 -14.21 -15.66 3.44
C LEU A 206 -14.02 -16.04 1.96
N TYR A 207 -12.78 -16.07 1.47
CA TYR A 207 -12.51 -16.49 0.10
C TYR A 207 -12.88 -17.96 -0.11
N ASP A 208 -12.49 -18.84 0.81
CA ASP A 208 -12.82 -20.27 0.75
C ASP A 208 -14.35 -20.47 0.78
N TYR A 209 -15.06 -19.74 1.65
CA TYR A 209 -16.53 -19.78 1.68
C TYR A 209 -17.16 -19.39 0.33
N LEU A 210 -16.67 -18.32 -0.29
CA LEU A 210 -17.18 -17.83 -1.57
C LEU A 210 -16.82 -18.73 -2.76
N GLU A 211 -15.74 -19.50 -2.68
CA GLU A 211 -15.33 -20.45 -3.72
C GLU A 211 -16.12 -21.78 -3.63
N GLU A 212 -16.39 -22.25 -2.42
CA GLU A 212 -17.06 -23.54 -2.19
C GLU A 212 -18.58 -23.50 -2.34
N THR A 213 -19.19 -22.31 -2.23
CA THR A 213 -20.64 -22.14 -2.32
C THR A 213 -21.20 -22.39 -3.72
N GLU A 214 -22.35 -23.06 -3.81
CA GLU A 214 -23.09 -23.26 -5.06
C GLU A 214 -24.09 -22.11 -5.35
N GLU A 215 -24.29 -21.20 -4.39
CA GLU A 215 -25.20 -20.06 -4.58
C GLU A 215 -24.58 -18.98 -5.47
N HIS A 216 -25.42 -18.21 -6.17
CA HIS A 216 -24.97 -17.14 -7.06
C HIS A 216 -25.18 -15.73 -6.47
N THR A 217 -25.85 -15.65 -5.32
CA THR A 217 -26.09 -14.40 -4.60
C THR A 217 -26.18 -14.73 -3.12
N LEU A 218 -25.29 -14.15 -2.33
CA LEU A 218 -25.23 -14.33 -0.88
C LEU A 218 -25.48 -12.99 -0.21
N HIS A 219 -26.22 -13.02 0.89
CA HIS A 219 -26.52 -11.86 1.71
C HIS A 219 -25.90 -12.09 3.09
N PHE A 220 -25.02 -11.18 3.51
CA PHE A 220 -24.42 -11.23 4.84
C PHE A 220 -24.67 -9.92 5.59
N ALA A 221 -24.95 -10.03 6.89
CA ALA A 221 -24.60 -8.98 7.83
C ALA A 221 -23.07 -8.92 8.00
N PHE A 222 -22.54 -7.76 8.36
CA PHE A 222 -21.10 -7.62 8.63
C PHE A 222 -20.66 -8.55 9.77
N GLU A 223 -21.51 -8.72 10.79
CA GLU A 223 -21.30 -9.68 11.88
C GLU A 223 -21.15 -11.13 11.37
N GLU A 224 -21.92 -11.56 10.35
CA GLU A 224 -21.79 -12.90 9.78
C GLU A 224 -20.46 -13.08 9.03
N ILE A 225 -19.93 -11.99 8.44
CA ILE A 225 -18.59 -12.01 7.84
C ILE A 225 -17.54 -12.10 8.94
N GLU A 226 -17.67 -11.35 10.02
CA GLU A 226 -16.75 -11.42 11.16
C GLU A 226 -16.73 -12.82 11.80
N GLU A 227 -17.88 -13.50 11.85
CA GLU A 227 -17.97 -14.90 12.27
C GLU A 227 -17.19 -15.84 11.34
N ILE A 228 -17.26 -15.63 10.02
CA ILE A 228 -16.48 -16.40 9.04
C ILE A 228 -14.98 -16.13 9.20
N LEU A 229 -14.61 -14.86 9.40
CA LEU A 229 -13.21 -14.44 9.55
C LEU A 229 -12.61 -14.80 10.92
N GLU A 230 -13.44 -15.19 11.90
CA GLU A 230 -13.11 -15.28 13.32
C GLU A 230 -12.43 -14.00 13.87
N ALA A 231 -12.70 -12.85 13.25
CA ALA A 231 -12.07 -11.58 13.54
C ALA A 231 -12.99 -10.41 13.12
N PRO A 232 -12.93 -9.26 13.82
CA PRO A 232 -13.72 -8.10 13.45
C PRO A 232 -13.25 -7.50 12.13
N LEU A 233 -14.20 -7.00 11.35
CA LEU A 233 -13.94 -6.20 10.16
C LEU A 233 -13.31 -4.87 10.59
N PRO A 234 -12.37 -4.32 9.80
CA PRO A 234 -11.81 -3.02 10.10
C PRO A 234 -12.88 -1.93 10.05
N ASN A 235 -12.76 -0.86 10.83
CA ASN A 235 -13.65 0.31 10.77
C ASN A 235 -13.85 0.83 9.33
N SER A 236 -12.84 0.73 8.48
CA SER A 236 -12.93 1.11 7.06
C SER A 236 -14.03 0.35 6.30
N ALA A 237 -14.27 -0.93 6.61
CA ALA A 237 -15.36 -1.71 6.02
C ALA A 237 -16.74 -1.15 6.40
N TYR A 238 -16.84 -0.56 7.60
CA TYR A 238 -18.04 0.11 8.11
C TYR A 238 -18.23 1.53 7.58
N GLU A 239 -17.14 2.24 7.27
CA GLU A 239 -17.17 3.66 6.95
C GLU A 239 -17.12 3.96 5.45
N HIS A 240 -16.59 3.04 4.64
CA HIS A 240 -16.22 3.33 3.25
C HIS A 240 -16.63 2.22 2.29
N GLU A 241 -17.61 2.48 1.40
CA GLU A 241 -18.05 1.53 0.37
C GLU A 241 -16.90 1.07 -0.54
N VAL A 242 -15.94 1.97 -0.79
CA VAL A 242 -14.77 1.67 -1.62
C VAL A 242 -13.96 0.49 -1.08
N TRP A 243 -13.99 0.23 0.23
CA TRP A 243 -13.35 -0.92 0.88
C TRP A 243 -13.82 -2.23 0.22
N TRP A 244 -15.11 -2.35 -0.09
CA TRP A 244 -15.70 -3.55 -0.69
C TRP A 244 -15.43 -3.69 -2.19
N ASN A 245 -14.82 -2.69 -2.84
CA ASN A 245 -14.70 -2.61 -4.29
C ASN A 245 -13.30 -3.02 -4.80
N PRO A 246 -13.19 -3.94 -5.78
CA PRO A 246 -11.91 -4.40 -6.33
C PRO A 246 -11.10 -3.31 -7.06
N ALA A 247 -11.72 -2.21 -7.50
CA ALA A 247 -11.01 -1.07 -8.07
C ALA A 247 -10.20 -0.29 -7.01
N GLY A 248 -10.59 -0.44 -5.74
CA GLY A 248 -9.95 0.17 -4.59
C GLY A 248 -8.95 -0.77 -3.95
N HIS A 249 -9.39 -1.95 -3.48
CA HIS A 249 -8.67 -2.72 -2.47
C HIS A 249 -8.26 -4.13 -2.91
N THR A 250 -7.08 -4.57 -2.47
CA THR A 250 -6.53 -5.88 -2.84
C THR A 250 -7.29 -7.05 -2.21
N HIS A 251 -7.80 -6.90 -0.99
CA HIS A 251 -8.69 -7.92 -0.40
C HIS A 251 -9.98 -8.05 -1.23
N ALA A 252 -10.53 -6.92 -1.71
CA ALA A 252 -11.70 -6.93 -2.57
C ALA A 252 -11.44 -7.51 -3.96
N LYS A 253 -10.19 -7.43 -4.41
CA LYS A 253 -9.74 -8.13 -5.61
C LYS A 253 -9.78 -9.65 -5.43
N GLY A 254 -9.55 -10.17 -4.22
CA GLY A 254 -9.60 -11.61 -3.92
C GLY A 254 -10.93 -12.25 -4.31
N TRP A 255 -12.06 -11.72 -3.83
CA TRP A 255 -13.37 -12.23 -4.25
C TRP A 255 -13.74 -11.86 -5.69
N ALA A 256 -13.26 -10.72 -6.21
CA ALA A 256 -13.48 -10.37 -7.62
C ALA A 256 -12.78 -11.31 -8.59
N ASP A 257 -11.58 -11.80 -8.26
CA ASP A 257 -10.85 -12.79 -9.04
C ASP A 257 -11.56 -14.16 -9.00
N LEU A 258 -12.35 -14.44 -7.95
CA LEU A 258 -13.30 -15.56 -7.88
C LEU A 258 -14.61 -15.32 -8.66
N GLY A 259 -14.75 -14.16 -9.32
CA GLY A 259 -15.92 -13.78 -10.10
C GLY A 259 -17.05 -13.14 -9.29
N TRP A 260 -16.81 -12.74 -8.04
CA TRP A 260 -17.80 -12.12 -7.18
C TRP A 260 -17.71 -10.59 -7.15
N SER A 261 -18.86 -9.92 -7.10
CA SER A 261 -18.97 -8.50 -6.75
C SER A 261 -19.61 -8.36 -5.38
N ALA A 262 -19.13 -7.42 -4.58
CA ALA A 262 -19.69 -7.04 -3.29
C ALA A 262 -20.43 -5.71 -3.40
N ASP A 263 -21.68 -5.66 -2.94
CA ASP A 263 -22.52 -4.46 -2.88
C ASP A 263 -22.91 -4.18 -1.41
N PRO A 264 -22.13 -3.35 -0.70
CA PRO A 264 -22.37 -3.07 0.71
C PRO A 264 -23.47 -2.02 0.91
N ASN A 265 -24.24 -2.19 1.99
CA ASN A 265 -25.09 -1.16 2.58
C ASN A 265 -24.56 -0.86 3.98
N LEU A 266 -23.82 0.25 4.11
CA LEU A 266 -23.15 0.64 5.35
C LEU A 266 -24.14 1.05 6.45
N ASP A 267 -25.30 1.60 6.09
CA ASP A 267 -26.33 2.03 7.04
C ASP A 267 -26.98 0.82 7.74
N SER A 268 -27.22 -0.27 6.99
CA SER A 268 -27.74 -1.52 7.55
C SER A 268 -26.66 -2.53 7.92
N GLN A 269 -25.38 -2.22 7.69
CA GLN A 269 -24.23 -3.10 7.93
C GLN A 269 -24.41 -4.49 7.30
N THR A 270 -24.80 -4.50 6.03
CA THR A 270 -25.00 -5.72 5.24
C THR A 270 -24.28 -5.62 3.92
N VAL A 271 -23.90 -6.72 3.30
CA VAL A 271 -23.34 -6.77 1.95
C VAL A 271 -23.96 -7.90 1.14
N VAL A 272 -24.18 -7.63 -0.15
CA VAL A 272 -24.62 -8.64 -1.11
C VAL A 272 -23.42 -9.04 -1.98
N PHE A 273 -23.02 -10.30 -1.90
CA PHE A 273 -22.08 -10.88 -2.84
C PHE A 273 -22.86 -11.51 -4.00
N SER A 274 -22.49 -11.20 -5.25
CA SER A 274 -23.13 -11.80 -6.43
C SER A 274 -22.12 -12.13 -7.52
N ILE A 275 -22.31 -13.25 -8.22
CA ILE A 275 -21.41 -13.65 -9.32
C ILE A 275 -21.64 -12.75 -10.53
N VAL A 276 -20.57 -12.13 -11.01
CA VAL A 276 -20.53 -11.32 -12.22
C VAL A 276 -19.97 -12.19 -13.35
N LYS A 277 -20.85 -12.68 -14.24
CA LYS A 277 -20.47 -13.46 -15.43
C LYS A 277 -19.84 -12.61 -16.52
#